data_AF-A0A7Y4QYR8-F1
#
_entry.id   AF-A0A7Y4QYR8-F1
#
_cell.length_a   1.000
_cell.length_b   1.000
_cell.length_c   1.000
_cell.angle_alpha   90.00
_cell.angle_beta   90.00
_cell.angle_gamma   90.00
#
_symmetry.space_group_name_H-M   'P 1'
#
loop_
_entity.id
_entity.type
_entity.pdbx_description
1 polymer ?
#
loop_
_entity_poly.entity_id
_entity_poly.type
_entity_poly.pdbx_seq_one_letter_code
_entity_poly.pdbx_strand_id
1 'polypeptide(L)'
;MMNKQIIIALCEGPHDVAFIMKILKCNGFRSNEGKKIREFPPPMSKLMEQEVAKANVEDLNLREIRHSLLPLNTVQNEECYVFLYSMGGDGKAEARKSILQNIRLNIREPGEIAKGRLPLGTELSILYFFDSDTKGVDMRLTEVRREIQEILTTMPAGAIPTNGSFDLFEGIRIGAYIFTGTDNNTGKLEDVLIPLLKASNETIFENAENYLNTNHDPARIYPLKLSIALNGRVTETRSTRGKETDFDMAKSLIGITGQLQRSGKPNSAYISDSDYLTLAKVIESAKCQDIISFFNRFVSNNQLV
;
A
#
# COMPACT_ATOMS: atom_id res chain seq x y z
N MET A 1 14.79 -27.27 5.29
CA MET A 1 15.03 -25.89 4.82
C MET A 1 13.72 -25.13 5.01
N MET A 2 13.75 -23.89 5.50
CA MET A 2 12.53 -23.07 5.49
C MET A 2 12.14 -22.77 4.04
N ASN A 3 10.84 -22.85 3.74
CA ASN A 3 10.32 -22.39 2.46
C ASN A 3 10.51 -20.87 2.39
N LYS A 4 10.96 -20.39 1.23
CA LYS A 4 11.10 -18.98 0.95
C LYS A 4 9.73 -18.37 0.73
N GLN A 5 9.44 -17.28 1.43
CA GLN A 5 8.15 -16.60 1.36
C GLN A 5 8.33 -15.28 0.60
N ILE A 6 7.55 -15.09 -0.45
CA ILE A 6 7.50 -13.83 -1.21
C ILE A 6 6.10 -13.28 -1.10
N ILE A 7 5.97 -12.14 -0.42
CA ILE A 7 4.71 -11.45 -0.18
C ILE A 7 4.73 -10.13 -0.95
N ILE A 8 3.74 -9.93 -1.80
CA ILE A 8 3.52 -8.69 -2.55
C ILE A 8 2.28 -8.03 -1.96
N ALA A 9 2.46 -6.92 -1.27
CA ALA A 9 1.38 -6.18 -0.64
C ALA A 9 1.04 -4.95 -1.50
N LEU A 10 -0.15 -4.99 -2.10
CA LEU A 10 -0.71 -3.96 -2.97
C LEU A 10 -1.54 -3.01 -2.10
N CYS A 11 -0.99 -1.84 -1.81
CA CYS A 11 -1.64 -0.83 -0.99
C CYS A 11 -2.20 0.30 -1.87
N GLU A 12 -3.20 1.02 -1.37
CA GLU A 12 -3.82 2.10 -2.12
C GLU A 12 -2.86 3.28 -2.30
N GLY A 13 -2.16 3.67 -1.24
CA GLY A 13 -1.28 4.84 -1.24
C GLY A 13 0.01 4.69 -0.42
N PRO A 14 0.85 5.75 -0.43
CA PRO A 14 2.11 5.75 0.27
C PRO A 14 1.96 5.81 1.80
N HIS A 15 0.80 6.23 2.32
CA HIS A 15 0.52 6.25 3.76
C HIS A 15 0.37 4.83 4.29
N ASP A 16 -0.39 3.99 3.60
CA ASP A 16 -0.61 2.58 3.90
C ASP A 16 0.71 1.82 3.92
N VAL A 17 1.52 2.03 2.88
CA VAL A 17 2.87 1.44 2.79
C VAL A 17 3.71 1.82 4.00
N ALA A 18 3.73 3.11 4.36
CA ALA A 18 4.50 3.57 5.50
C ALA A 18 4.01 2.96 6.83
N PHE A 19 2.69 2.83 7.00
CA PHE A 19 2.10 2.26 8.20
C PHE A 19 2.36 0.76 8.32
N ILE A 20 2.14 0.00 7.25
CA ILE A 20 2.44 -1.44 7.20
C ILE A 20 3.94 -1.67 7.42
N MET A 21 4.82 -0.87 6.79
CA MET A 21 6.26 -0.96 7.01
C MET A 21 6.61 -0.73 8.49
N LYS A 22 5.98 0.24 9.16
CA LYS A 22 6.17 0.49 10.59
C LYS A 22 5.75 -0.72 11.42
N ILE A 23 4.57 -1.29 11.16
CA ILE A 23 4.08 -2.50 11.84
C ILE A 23 5.06 -3.66 11.67
N LEU A 24 5.49 -3.94 10.44
CA LEU A 24 6.44 -5.03 10.16
C LEU A 24 7.78 -4.80 10.87
N LYS A 25 8.32 -3.58 10.85
CA LYS A 25 9.57 -3.24 11.56
C LYS A 25 9.46 -3.41 13.07
N CYS A 26 8.33 -2.99 13.67
CA CYS A 26 8.04 -3.23 15.09
C CYS A 26 7.98 -4.72 15.43
N ASN A 27 7.74 -5.58 14.45
CA ASN A 27 7.66 -7.04 14.58
C ASN A 27 8.86 -7.79 13.98
N GLY A 28 10.03 -7.14 13.92
CA GLY A 28 11.31 -7.80 13.63
C GLY A 28 11.74 -7.82 12.16
N PHE A 29 10.89 -7.35 11.23
CA PHE A 29 11.32 -7.18 9.84
C PHE A 29 12.31 -6.02 9.71
N ARG A 30 13.26 -6.15 8.78
CA ARG A 30 14.30 -5.15 8.52
C ARG A 30 14.18 -4.66 7.08
N SER A 31 14.46 -3.38 6.85
CA SER A 31 14.58 -2.88 5.47
C SER A 31 15.73 -3.61 4.77
N ASN A 32 15.49 -4.01 3.52
CA ASN A 32 16.45 -4.61 2.63
C ASN A 32 16.58 -3.84 1.30
N GLU A 33 16.18 -2.57 1.30
CA GLU A 33 16.20 -1.67 0.12
C GLU A 33 17.61 -1.37 -0.39
N GLY A 34 18.62 -1.53 0.46
CA GLY A 34 20.03 -1.43 0.06
C GLY A 34 20.54 -2.62 -0.76
N LYS A 35 19.76 -3.70 -0.90
CA LYS A 35 20.13 -4.86 -1.73
C LYS A 35 20.10 -4.51 -3.21
N LYS A 36 20.99 -5.12 -3.99
CA LYS A 36 20.94 -4.99 -5.45
C LYS A 36 19.71 -5.75 -5.99
N ILE A 37 19.12 -5.28 -7.08
CA ILE A 37 17.92 -5.91 -7.68
C ILE A 37 18.12 -7.43 -7.90
N ARG A 38 19.28 -7.83 -8.44
CA ARG A 38 19.66 -9.23 -8.68
C ARG A 38 19.76 -10.11 -7.41
N GLU A 39 19.87 -9.51 -6.24
CA GLU A 39 19.99 -10.21 -4.94
C GLU A 39 18.61 -10.52 -4.33
N PHE A 40 17.53 -9.94 -4.86
CA PHE A 40 16.17 -10.32 -4.50
C PHE A 40 15.80 -11.68 -5.09
N PRO A 41 14.92 -12.44 -4.42
CA PRO A 41 14.58 -13.77 -4.89
C PRO A 41 13.75 -13.74 -6.17
N PRO A 42 13.93 -14.71 -7.08
CA PRO A 42 13.02 -14.91 -8.20
C PRO A 42 11.59 -15.22 -7.69
N PRO A 43 10.53 -14.73 -8.34
CA PRO A 43 10.56 -14.01 -9.63
C PRO A 43 10.80 -12.50 -9.50
N MET A 44 10.89 -11.96 -8.28
CA MET A 44 10.88 -10.51 -8.04
C MET A 44 12.09 -9.79 -8.61
N SER A 45 13.28 -10.37 -8.53
CA SER A 45 14.47 -9.79 -9.18
C SER A 45 14.26 -9.59 -10.68
N LYS A 46 13.77 -10.61 -11.37
CA LYS A 46 13.49 -10.54 -12.82
C LYS A 46 12.36 -9.56 -13.14
N LEU A 47 11.29 -9.54 -12.35
CA LEU A 47 10.18 -8.60 -12.54
C LEU A 47 10.68 -7.16 -12.42
N MET A 48 11.45 -6.84 -11.38
CA MET A 48 12.02 -5.50 -11.20
C MET A 48 13.03 -5.15 -12.30
N GLU A 49 13.88 -6.09 -12.74
CA GLU A 49 14.79 -5.88 -13.86
C GLU A 49 14.04 -5.53 -15.15
N GLN A 50 12.93 -6.23 -15.44
CA GLN A 50 12.08 -5.95 -16.60
C GLN A 50 11.40 -4.59 -16.51
N GLU A 51 10.89 -4.22 -15.34
CA GLU A 51 10.28 -2.90 -15.11
C GLU A 51 11.30 -1.76 -15.26
N VAL A 52 12.54 -1.95 -14.79
CA VAL A 52 13.63 -0.99 -15.01
C VAL A 52 14.04 -0.94 -16.48
N ALA A 53 14.08 -2.08 -17.18
CA ALA A 53 14.43 -2.14 -18.60
C ALA A 53 13.37 -1.52 -19.51
N LYS A 54 12.08 -1.56 -19.15
CA LYS A 54 11.01 -0.81 -19.84
C LYS A 54 11.25 0.69 -19.83
N ALA A 55 11.97 1.20 -18.82
CA ALA A 55 12.35 2.60 -18.76
C ALA A 55 13.45 2.99 -19.78
N ASN A 56 13.75 2.16 -20.79
CA ASN A 56 14.60 2.55 -21.90
C ASN A 56 14.02 3.83 -22.53
N VAL A 57 14.75 4.92 -22.31
CA VAL A 57 14.23 6.30 -22.15
C VAL A 57 13.75 6.92 -23.46
N GLU A 58 14.11 6.32 -24.60
CA GLU A 58 13.97 6.93 -25.93
C GLU A 58 12.51 7.09 -26.37
N ASP A 59 11.61 6.20 -25.94
CA ASP A 59 10.21 6.17 -26.40
C ASP A 59 9.18 6.61 -25.35
N LEU A 60 9.60 6.91 -24.12
CA LEU A 60 8.69 7.26 -23.02
C LEU A 60 8.66 8.76 -22.75
N ASN A 61 7.46 9.30 -22.53
CA ASN A 61 7.32 10.66 -22.03
C ASN A 61 7.58 10.71 -20.51
N LEU A 62 7.84 11.92 -19.99
CA LEU A 62 8.15 12.13 -18.57
C LEU A 62 7.01 11.69 -17.61
N ARG A 63 5.79 11.48 -18.07
CA ARG A 63 4.71 10.92 -17.23
C ARG A 63 4.81 9.40 -17.17
N GLU A 64 5.13 8.75 -18.28
CA GLU A 64 5.25 7.28 -18.38
C GLU A 64 6.44 6.73 -17.59
N ILE A 65 7.59 7.42 -17.61
CA ILE A 65 8.76 7.06 -16.77
C ILE A 65 8.42 7.11 -15.27
N ARG A 66 7.52 8.01 -14.86
CA ARG A 66 7.10 8.15 -13.45
C ARG A 66 6.13 7.04 -12.98
N HIS A 67 5.76 6.10 -13.86
CA HIS A 67 4.83 5.00 -13.57
C HIS A 67 5.48 3.61 -13.56
N SER A 68 6.79 3.51 -13.28
CA SER A 68 7.46 2.20 -13.11
C SER A 68 6.79 1.38 -12.00
N LEU A 69 6.46 0.11 -12.26
CA LEU A 69 5.88 -0.82 -11.27
C LEU A 69 6.96 -1.39 -10.36
N LEU A 70 7.67 -0.52 -9.64
CA LEU A 70 8.61 -0.91 -8.61
C LEU A 70 7.93 -0.82 -7.23
N PRO A 71 8.30 -1.70 -6.29
CA PRO A 71 7.84 -1.59 -4.91
C PRO A 71 8.32 -0.27 -4.31
N LEU A 72 7.45 0.39 -3.54
CA LEU A 72 7.80 1.62 -2.84
C LEU A 72 8.76 1.33 -1.67
N ASN A 73 8.53 0.23 -0.95
CA ASN A 73 9.41 -0.22 0.12
C ASN A 73 9.59 -1.74 0.10
N THR A 74 10.72 -2.22 0.61
CA THR A 74 10.98 -3.65 0.80
C THR A 74 11.47 -3.93 2.21
N VAL A 75 10.95 -5.01 2.81
CA VAL A 75 11.41 -5.50 4.11
C VAL A 75 11.57 -7.02 4.09
N GLN A 76 12.38 -7.53 5.02
CA GLN A 76 12.67 -8.94 5.15
C GLN A 76 12.78 -9.37 6.61
N ASN A 77 12.29 -10.57 6.89
CA ASN A 77 12.58 -11.32 8.11
C ASN A 77 12.94 -12.74 7.71
N GLU A 78 14.16 -13.19 7.99
CA GLU A 78 14.68 -14.49 7.55
C GLU A 78 14.45 -14.75 6.04
N GLU A 79 13.80 -15.85 5.67
CA GLU A 79 13.46 -16.21 4.29
C GLU A 79 12.13 -15.62 3.80
N CYS A 80 11.53 -14.68 4.55
CA CYS A 80 10.34 -13.94 4.16
C CYS A 80 10.69 -12.55 3.62
N TYR A 81 10.30 -12.30 2.37
CA TYR A 81 10.49 -11.04 1.66
C TYR A 81 9.12 -10.40 1.41
N VAL A 82 8.96 -9.15 1.85
CA VAL A 82 7.74 -8.36 1.64
C VAL A 82 8.05 -7.17 0.74
N PHE A 83 7.30 -7.07 -0.35
CA PHE A 83 7.37 -6.01 -1.35
C PHE A 83 6.11 -5.16 -1.25
N LEU A 84 6.25 -3.92 -0.78
CA LEU A 84 5.14 -3.01 -0.52
C LEU A 84 4.98 -2.06 -1.71
N TYR A 85 3.85 -2.17 -2.41
CA TYR A 85 3.52 -1.34 -3.56
C TYR A 85 2.49 -0.29 -3.17
N SER A 86 2.68 0.94 -3.67
CA SER A 86 1.69 2.01 -3.60
C SER A 86 1.02 2.14 -4.97
N MET A 87 -0.23 1.71 -5.09
CA MET A 87 -0.91 1.56 -6.38
C MET A 87 -1.59 2.84 -6.88
N GLY A 88 -1.75 3.87 -6.05
CA GLY A 88 -2.25 5.19 -6.44
C GLY A 88 -3.77 5.28 -6.54
N GLY A 89 -4.51 4.62 -5.63
CA GLY A 89 -5.96 4.72 -5.54
C GLY A 89 -6.76 3.58 -6.18
N ASP A 90 -8.08 3.60 -5.94
CA ASP A 90 -9.07 2.69 -6.54
C ASP A 90 -9.00 2.64 -8.08
N GLY A 91 -8.70 3.77 -8.73
CA GLY A 91 -8.66 3.91 -10.19
C GLY A 91 -7.50 3.19 -10.91
N LYS A 92 -6.68 2.42 -10.19
CA LYS A 92 -5.47 1.78 -10.71
C LYS A 92 -5.56 0.24 -10.72
N ALA A 93 -6.77 -0.29 -10.85
CA ALA A 93 -7.03 -1.73 -11.02
C ALA A 93 -6.15 -2.39 -12.10
N GLU A 94 -5.92 -1.72 -13.23
CA GLU A 94 -5.08 -2.24 -14.31
C GLU A 94 -3.62 -2.47 -13.89
N ALA A 95 -3.06 -1.61 -13.03
CA ALA A 95 -1.70 -1.80 -12.51
C ALA A 95 -1.63 -3.02 -11.59
N ARG A 96 -2.64 -3.21 -10.73
CA ARG A 96 -2.75 -4.39 -9.83
C ARG A 96 -2.92 -5.68 -10.63
N LYS A 97 -3.81 -5.68 -11.62
CA LYS A 97 -4.00 -6.77 -12.57
C LYS A 97 -2.72 -7.10 -13.30
N SER A 98 -1.96 -6.11 -13.76
CA SER A 98 -0.68 -6.32 -14.44
C SER A 98 0.34 -7.01 -13.52
N ILE A 99 0.44 -6.60 -12.25
CA ILE A 99 1.30 -7.29 -11.26
C ILE A 99 0.83 -8.75 -11.08
N LEU A 100 -0.46 -8.97 -10.84
CA LEU A 100 -1.03 -10.30 -10.66
C LEU A 100 -0.78 -11.21 -11.88
N GLN A 101 -1.00 -10.70 -13.10
CA GLN A 101 -0.71 -11.40 -14.35
C GLN A 101 0.78 -11.76 -14.47
N ASN A 102 1.69 -10.81 -14.22
CA ASN A 102 3.13 -11.06 -14.31
C ASN A 102 3.58 -12.11 -13.29
N ILE A 103 3.05 -12.08 -12.07
CA ILE A 103 3.36 -13.07 -11.04
C ILE A 103 2.81 -14.45 -11.41
N ARG A 104 1.57 -14.52 -11.91
CA ARG A 104 0.95 -15.76 -12.40
C ARG A 104 1.81 -16.46 -13.45
N LEU A 105 2.42 -15.73 -14.38
CA LEU A 105 3.32 -16.29 -15.42
C LEU A 105 4.57 -17.00 -14.86
N ASN A 106 4.91 -16.77 -13.59
CA ASN A 106 6.03 -17.44 -12.94
C ASN A 106 5.64 -18.75 -12.27
N ILE A 107 4.35 -19.07 -12.20
CA ILE A 107 3.87 -20.30 -11.59
C ILE A 107 3.89 -21.40 -12.63
N ARG A 108 4.30 -22.58 -12.18
CA ARG A 108 4.45 -23.75 -13.04
C ARG A 108 3.12 -24.50 -13.14
N GLU A 109 2.62 -24.71 -14.36
CA GLU A 109 1.52 -25.63 -14.59
C GLU A 109 2.00 -27.09 -14.71
N PRO A 110 1.16 -28.10 -14.39
CA PRO A 110 1.50 -29.50 -14.58
C PRO A 110 1.95 -29.79 -16.02
N GLY A 111 3.17 -30.29 -16.21
CA GLY A 111 3.74 -30.59 -17.52
C GLY A 111 4.65 -29.50 -18.11
N GLU A 112 4.74 -28.32 -17.50
CA GLU A 112 5.64 -27.25 -17.97
C GLU A 112 7.11 -27.45 -17.56
N ILE A 113 8.01 -26.87 -18.36
CA ILE A 113 9.46 -26.80 -18.12
C ILE A 113 9.73 -25.94 -16.88
N ALA A 114 10.50 -26.46 -15.92
CA ALA A 114 10.80 -25.77 -14.65
C ALA A 114 11.73 -24.55 -14.80
N LYS A 115 12.47 -24.45 -15.91
CA LYS A 115 13.48 -23.39 -16.11
C LYS A 115 12.81 -22.03 -16.29
N GLY A 116 13.11 -21.08 -15.41
CA GLY A 116 12.56 -19.71 -15.44
C GLY A 116 11.21 -19.55 -14.74
N ARG A 117 10.72 -20.59 -14.05
CA ARG A 117 9.56 -20.56 -13.16
C ARG A 117 9.99 -20.37 -11.70
N LEU A 118 9.00 -20.25 -10.81
CA LEU A 118 9.18 -20.15 -9.37
C LEU A 118 10.07 -21.30 -8.84
N PRO A 119 11.15 -21.00 -8.09
CA PRO A 119 12.01 -22.04 -7.55
C PRO A 119 11.26 -22.97 -6.59
N LEU A 120 11.63 -24.26 -6.56
CA LEU A 120 11.11 -25.22 -5.59
C LEU A 120 11.32 -24.71 -4.16
N GLY A 121 10.30 -24.89 -3.29
CA GLY A 121 10.33 -24.39 -1.91
C GLY A 121 10.13 -22.87 -1.79
N THR A 122 9.61 -22.21 -2.82
CA THR A 122 9.18 -20.80 -2.75
C THR A 122 7.66 -20.72 -2.79
N GLU A 123 7.08 -19.93 -1.89
CA GLU A 123 5.64 -19.66 -1.81
C GLU A 123 5.39 -18.19 -2.18
N LEU A 124 4.43 -17.96 -3.08
CA LEU A 124 4.02 -16.63 -3.53
C LEU A 124 2.73 -16.21 -2.84
N SER A 125 2.66 -14.95 -2.44
CA SER A 125 1.47 -14.36 -1.85
C SER A 125 1.22 -12.95 -2.35
N ILE A 126 -0.03 -12.64 -2.66
CA ILE A 126 -0.48 -11.30 -3.06
C ILE A 126 -1.55 -10.84 -2.06
N LEU A 127 -1.28 -9.72 -1.40
CA LEU A 127 -2.14 -9.15 -0.38
C LEU A 127 -2.69 -7.81 -0.85
N TYR A 128 -4.00 -7.63 -0.79
CA TYR A 128 -4.65 -6.36 -1.08
C TYR A 128 -4.92 -5.59 0.21
N PHE A 129 -4.55 -4.32 0.25
CA PHE A 129 -4.84 -3.40 1.35
C PHE A 129 -5.65 -2.21 0.82
N PHE A 130 -6.84 -2.00 1.39
CA PHE A 130 -7.73 -0.91 1.01
C PHE A 130 -8.43 -0.31 2.22
N ASP A 131 -8.88 0.93 2.08
CA ASP A 131 -9.85 1.50 3.00
C ASP A 131 -11.26 0.95 2.70
N SER A 132 -12.06 0.75 3.75
CA SER A 132 -13.48 0.42 3.59
C SER A 132 -14.30 1.65 3.18
N ASP A 133 -13.78 2.84 3.45
CA ASP A 133 -14.43 4.14 3.23
C ASP A 133 -15.88 4.09 3.74
N THR A 134 -16.82 4.55 2.92
CA THR A 134 -18.26 4.44 3.17
C THR A 134 -18.88 3.18 2.56
N LYS A 135 -18.10 2.37 1.82
CA LYS A 135 -18.59 1.18 1.11
C LYS A 135 -18.82 -0.01 2.04
N GLY A 136 -18.01 -0.12 3.07
CA GLY A 136 -18.01 -1.26 3.98
C GLY A 136 -17.08 -2.39 3.53
N VAL A 137 -16.72 -3.27 4.47
CA VAL A 137 -15.80 -4.40 4.27
C VAL A 137 -16.29 -5.34 3.17
N ASP A 138 -17.54 -5.78 3.23
CA ASP A 138 -18.07 -6.79 2.30
C ASP A 138 -18.10 -6.31 0.85
N MET A 139 -18.44 -5.03 0.65
CA MET A 139 -18.42 -4.42 -0.68
C MET A 139 -16.98 -4.37 -1.21
N ARG A 140 -16.02 -3.95 -0.38
CA ARG A 140 -14.61 -3.87 -0.78
C ARG A 140 -14.02 -5.24 -1.10
N LEU A 141 -14.33 -6.27 -0.31
CA LEU A 141 -13.96 -7.66 -0.61
C LEU A 141 -14.60 -8.15 -1.92
N THR A 142 -15.83 -7.73 -2.22
CA THR A 142 -16.48 -8.06 -3.50
C THR A 142 -15.77 -7.43 -4.69
N GLU A 143 -15.33 -6.18 -4.56
CA GLU A 143 -14.54 -5.50 -5.60
C GLU A 143 -13.19 -6.20 -5.83
N VAL A 144 -12.48 -6.57 -4.76
CA VAL A 144 -11.22 -7.32 -4.83
C VAL A 144 -11.41 -8.66 -5.53
N ARG A 145 -12.44 -9.42 -5.13
CA ARG A 145 -12.77 -10.73 -5.75
C ARG A 145 -13.06 -10.59 -7.24
N ARG A 146 -13.86 -9.59 -7.62
CA ARG A 146 -14.15 -9.32 -9.03
C ARG A 146 -12.87 -9.03 -9.82
N GLU A 147 -11.98 -8.19 -9.28
CA GLU A 147 -10.70 -7.88 -9.92
C GLU A 147 -9.82 -9.12 -10.10
N ILE A 148 -9.73 -9.97 -9.08
CA ILE A 148 -8.95 -11.22 -9.15
C ILE A 148 -9.57 -12.19 -10.18
N GLN A 149 -10.89 -12.32 -10.21
CA GLN A 149 -11.59 -13.25 -11.10
C GLN A 149 -11.43 -12.92 -12.59
N GLU A 150 -11.18 -11.66 -12.92
CA GLU A 150 -10.83 -11.25 -14.29
C GLU A 150 -9.48 -11.83 -14.76
N ILE A 151 -8.60 -12.20 -13.83
CA ILE A 151 -7.26 -12.74 -14.12
C ILE A 151 -7.16 -14.23 -13.82
N LEU A 152 -7.72 -14.68 -12.70
CA LEU A 152 -7.70 -16.06 -12.22
C LEU A 152 -9.10 -16.67 -12.34
N THR A 153 -9.38 -17.25 -13.50
CA THR A 153 -10.73 -17.74 -13.85
C THR A 153 -11.17 -18.93 -13.01
N THR A 154 -10.25 -19.61 -12.31
CA THR A 154 -10.57 -20.76 -11.44
C THR A 154 -10.98 -20.35 -10.02
N MET A 155 -11.09 -19.06 -9.72
CA MET A 155 -11.47 -18.60 -8.39
C MET A 155 -12.91 -19.02 -8.05
N PRO A 156 -13.15 -19.77 -6.95
CA PRO A 156 -14.47 -20.22 -6.56
C PRO A 156 -15.35 -19.07 -6.06
N ALA A 157 -16.66 -19.23 -6.22
CA ALA A 157 -17.64 -18.36 -5.59
C ALA A 157 -17.50 -18.44 -4.06
N GLY A 158 -17.18 -17.32 -3.41
CA GLY A 158 -16.95 -17.27 -1.96
C GLY A 158 -15.48 -17.28 -1.51
N ALA A 159 -14.53 -17.26 -2.46
CA ALA A 159 -13.12 -16.94 -2.18
C ALA A 159 -12.98 -15.69 -1.30
N ILE A 160 -11.98 -15.66 -0.41
CA ILE A 160 -11.67 -14.55 0.52
C ILE A 160 -12.94 -14.10 1.27
N PRO A 161 -13.52 -14.99 2.09
CA PRO A 161 -14.87 -14.80 2.63
C PRO A 161 -14.97 -13.71 3.69
N THR A 162 -13.86 -13.34 4.33
CA THR A 162 -13.83 -12.39 5.45
C THR A 162 -12.58 -11.52 5.41
N ASN A 163 -12.63 -10.38 6.11
CA ASN A 163 -11.49 -9.48 6.22
C ASN A 163 -10.27 -10.18 6.85
N GLY A 164 -9.07 -9.96 6.29
CA GLY A 164 -7.85 -10.60 6.78
C GLY A 164 -7.82 -12.11 6.54
N SER A 165 -8.61 -12.63 5.61
CA SER A 165 -8.53 -14.02 5.14
C SER A 165 -7.80 -14.11 3.80
N PHE A 166 -7.43 -15.33 3.43
CA PHE A 166 -6.75 -15.63 2.18
C PHE A 166 -7.11 -17.04 1.73
N ASP A 167 -6.94 -17.29 0.44
CA ASP A 167 -7.13 -18.59 -0.20
C ASP A 167 -5.98 -18.85 -1.19
N LEU A 168 -5.81 -20.11 -1.61
CA LEU A 168 -4.81 -20.53 -2.58
C LEU A 168 -5.45 -20.68 -3.97
N PHE A 169 -4.99 -19.88 -4.94
CA PHE A 169 -5.45 -19.92 -6.33
C PHE A 169 -4.28 -20.11 -7.27
N GLU A 170 -4.32 -21.15 -8.09
CA GLU A 170 -3.29 -21.43 -9.10
C GLU A 170 -1.86 -21.36 -8.54
N GLY A 171 -1.63 -21.77 -7.29
CA GLY A 171 -0.32 -21.72 -6.63
C GLY A 171 0.08 -20.38 -5.98
N ILE A 172 -0.82 -19.38 -5.97
CA ILE A 172 -0.66 -18.09 -5.27
C ILE A 172 -1.59 -18.04 -4.08
N ARG A 173 -1.09 -17.69 -2.89
CA ARG A 173 -1.99 -17.31 -1.78
C ARG A 173 -2.44 -15.87 -1.99
N ILE A 174 -3.74 -15.64 -2.12
CA ILE A 174 -4.30 -14.30 -2.31
C ILE A 174 -5.19 -13.97 -1.13
N GLY A 175 -4.92 -12.83 -0.50
CA GLY A 175 -5.68 -12.33 0.63
C GLY A 175 -5.96 -10.85 0.53
N ALA A 176 -6.87 -10.38 1.39
CA ALA A 176 -7.22 -8.97 1.47
C ALA A 176 -7.39 -8.56 2.93
N TYR A 177 -6.92 -7.36 3.26
CA TYR A 177 -7.14 -6.70 4.53
C TYR A 177 -7.69 -5.30 4.28
N ILE A 178 -8.87 -5.02 4.81
CA ILE A 178 -9.60 -3.77 4.65
C ILE A 178 -9.48 -2.97 5.95
N PHE A 179 -8.91 -1.76 5.88
CA PHE A 179 -8.85 -0.84 7.00
C PHE A 179 -10.26 -0.35 7.35
N THR A 180 -10.54 -0.33 8.64
CA THR A 180 -11.83 0.04 9.21
C THR A 180 -11.60 0.87 10.47
N GLY A 181 -12.52 1.77 10.74
CA GLY A 181 -12.61 2.48 11.99
C GLY A 181 -13.09 1.59 13.14
N THR A 182 -13.72 2.21 14.13
CA THR A 182 -14.15 1.56 15.37
C THR A 182 -15.37 0.65 15.21
N ASP A 183 -16.16 0.85 14.15
CA ASP A 183 -17.34 0.02 13.83
C ASP A 183 -16.97 -1.32 13.17
N ASN A 184 -15.69 -1.53 12.85
CA ASN A 184 -15.18 -2.70 12.11
C ASN A 184 -15.83 -2.93 10.74
N ASN A 185 -16.43 -1.91 10.15
CA ASN A 185 -17.08 -2.01 8.85
C ASN A 185 -16.72 -0.87 7.90
N THR A 186 -16.77 0.38 8.36
CA THR A 186 -16.49 1.57 7.55
C THR A 186 -15.28 2.33 8.09
N GLY A 187 -14.72 3.24 7.28
CA GLY A 187 -13.57 4.07 7.65
C GLY A 187 -12.31 3.81 6.84
N LYS A 188 -11.25 4.50 7.24
CA LYS A 188 -9.98 4.59 6.54
C LYS A 188 -8.79 4.36 7.47
N LEU A 189 -7.60 4.24 6.89
CA LEU A 189 -6.35 4.12 7.65
C LEU A 189 -6.22 5.19 8.73
N GLU A 190 -6.57 6.45 8.44
CA GLU A 190 -6.44 7.52 9.41
C GLU A 190 -7.30 7.31 10.68
N ASP A 191 -8.40 6.55 10.62
CA ASP A 191 -9.22 6.21 11.78
C ASP A 191 -8.48 5.25 12.75
N VAL A 192 -7.53 4.46 12.24
CA VAL A 192 -6.64 3.63 13.05
C VAL A 192 -5.43 4.44 13.52
N LEU A 193 -4.87 5.25 12.63
CA LEU A 193 -3.59 5.93 12.84
C LEU A 193 -3.69 7.12 13.80
N ILE A 194 -4.68 7.99 13.63
CA ILE A 194 -4.80 9.23 14.43
C ILE A 194 -4.91 8.94 15.93
N PRO A 195 -5.74 7.99 16.40
CA PRO A 195 -5.78 7.64 17.82
C PRO A 195 -4.42 7.24 18.38
N LEU A 196 -3.62 6.47 17.61
CA LEU A 196 -2.28 6.05 18.02
C LEU A 196 -1.32 7.23 18.10
N LEU A 197 -1.32 8.11 17.10
CA LEU A 197 -0.47 9.30 17.08
C LEU A 197 -0.83 10.26 18.23
N LYS A 198 -2.13 10.49 18.43
CA LYS A 198 -2.68 11.41 19.44
C LYS A 198 -2.45 10.95 20.87
N ALA A 199 -2.45 9.64 21.15
CA ALA A 199 -2.23 9.13 22.50
C ALA A 199 -0.94 9.69 23.11
N SER A 200 -1.02 10.27 24.31
CA SER A 200 0.11 10.97 24.98
C SER A 200 0.64 12.23 24.26
N ASN A 201 -0.05 12.72 23.22
CA ASN A 201 0.25 13.94 22.46
C ASN A 201 -1.00 14.80 22.25
N GLU A 202 -2.01 14.65 23.10
CA GLU A 202 -3.38 15.13 22.89
C GLU A 202 -3.42 16.64 22.61
N THR A 203 -2.73 17.43 23.42
CA THR A 203 -2.68 18.90 23.29
C THR A 203 -2.13 19.36 21.94
N ILE A 204 -1.13 18.66 21.39
CA ILE A 204 -0.55 19.02 20.09
C ILE A 204 -1.59 18.80 18.98
N PHE A 205 -2.27 17.65 19.00
CA PHE A 205 -3.29 17.32 18.02
C PHE A 205 -4.52 18.23 18.14
N GLU A 206 -4.95 18.57 19.34
CA GLU A 206 -6.06 19.49 19.59
C GLU A 206 -5.76 20.91 19.09
N ASN A 207 -4.53 21.39 19.32
CA ASN A 207 -4.11 22.69 18.79
C ASN A 207 -4.07 22.71 17.25
N ALA A 208 -3.58 21.62 16.64
CA ALA A 208 -3.54 21.49 15.18
C ALA A 208 -4.95 21.42 14.57
N GLU A 209 -5.85 20.66 15.20
CA GLU A 209 -7.27 20.57 14.81
C GLU A 209 -7.97 21.93 14.93
N ASN A 210 -7.78 22.66 16.04
CA ASN A 210 -8.30 24.01 16.22
C ASN A 210 -7.78 24.98 15.15
N TYR A 211 -6.49 24.90 14.82
CA TYR A 211 -5.90 25.71 13.76
C TYR A 211 -6.56 25.42 12.41
N LEU A 212 -6.74 24.14 12.05
CA LEU A 212 -7.39 23.74 10.81
C LEU A 212 -8.83 24.23 10.74
N ASN A 213 -9.61 24.00 11.80
CA ASN A 213 -11.00 24.43 11.88
C ASN A 213 -11.15 25.95 11.75
N THR A 214 -10.21 26.71 12.31
CA THR A 214 -10.26 28.17 12.29
C THR A 214 -9.79 28.77 10.96
N ASN A 215 -8.81 28.13 10.29
CA ASN A 215 -8.09 28.75 9.16
C ASN A 215 -8.33 28.06 7.81
N HIS A 216 -9.06 26.93 7.76
CA HIS A 216 -9.40 26.29 6.50
C HIS A 216 -10.34 27.17 5.67
N ASP A 217 -9.92 27.46 4.44
CA ASP A 217 -10.67 28.26 3.46
C ASP A 217 -10.91 27.41 2.20
N PRO A 218 -12.15 26.91 1.98
CA PRO A 218 -12.49 26.11 0.81
C PRO A 218 -12.19 26.80 -0.52
N ALA A 219 -12.20 28.15 -0.56
CA ALA A 219 -11.90 28.90 -1.77
C ALA A 219 -10.40 28.83 -2.15
N ARG A 220 -9.53 28.40 -1.24
CA ARG A 220 -8.07 28.31 -1.44
C ARG A 220 -7.58 26.92 -1.84
N ILE A 221 -8.45 25.92 -1.85
CA ILE A 221 -8.10 24.53 -2.19
C ILE A 221 -7.62 24.43 -3.64
N TYR A 222 -8.31 25.10 -4.56
CA TYR A 222 -8.00 24.96 -5.98
C TYR A 222 -6.78 25.78 -6.40
N PRO A 223 -5.86 25.19 -7.18
CA PRO A 223 -4.65 25.86 -7.61
C PRO A 223 -4.97 27.05 -8.52
N LEU A 224 -4.10 28.06 -8.46
CA LEU A 224 -4.07 29.13 -9.44
C LEU A 224 -3.54 28.56 -10.76
N LYS A 225 -4.28 28.78 -11.83
CA LYS A 225 -3.89 28.39 -13.19
C LYS A 225 -3.52 29.62 -13.97
N LEU A 226 -2.27 29.66 -14.41
CA LEU A 226 -1.81 30.61 -15.41
C LEU A 226 -2.25 30.11 -16.79
N SER A 227 -2.86 31.00 -17.56
CA SER A 227 -3.26 30.75 -18.95
C SER A 227 -2.70 31.85 -19.84
N ILE A 228 -2.30 31.50 -21.06
CA ILE A 228 -1.81 32.46 -22.05
C ILE A 228 -2.94 32.70 -23.04
N ALA A 229 -3.45 33.92 -23.09
CA ALA A 229 -4.46 34.32 -24.05
C ALA A 229 -3.86 34.39 -25.47
N LEU A 230 -4.72 34.38 -26.50
CA LEU A 230 -4.31 34.42 -27.92
C LEU A 230 -3.44 35.63 -28.28
N ASN A 231 -3.54 36.72 -27.52
CA ASN A 231 -2.72 37.93 -27.67
C ASN A 231 -1.39 37.88 -26.89
N GLY A 232 -0.99 36.72 -26.36
CA GLY A 232 0.24 36.53 -25.58
C GLY A 232 0.16 37.01 -24.12
N ARG A 233 -0.97 37.58 -23.69
CA ARG A 233 -1.14 38.02 -22.29
C ARG A 233 -1.32 36.83 -21.36
N VAL A 234 -0.54 36.80 -20.28
CA VAL A 234 -0.73 35.85 -19.18
C VAL A 234 -1.90 36.33 -18.32
N THR A 235 -2.85 35.45 -18.05
CA THR A 235 -3.94 35.64 -17.10
C THR A 235 -3.86 34.59 -16.00
N GLU A 236 -4.28 34.96 -14.80
CA GLU A 236 -4.39 34.06 -13.67
C GLU A 236 -5.86 33.84 -13.37
N THR A 237 -6.27 32.58 -13.30
CA THR A 237 -7.62 32.18 -12.92
C THR A 237 -7.53 31.03 -11.94
N ARG A 238 -8.31 31.07 -10.87
CA ARG A 238 -8.42 29.91 -9.98
C ARG A 238 -9.08 28.76 -10.72
N SER A 239 -8.50 27.56 -10.65
CA SER A 239 -9.14 26.38 -11.25
C SER A 239 -10.51 26.14 -10.61
N THR A 240 -11.53 25.89 -11.43
CA THR A 240 -12.84 25.40 -10.98
C THR A 240 -13.01 23.90 -11.22
N ARG A 241 -12.02 23.26 -11.87
CA ARG A 241 -11.96 21.81 -12.08
C ARG A 241 -11.14 21.17 -10.96
N GLY A 242 -11.74 20.20 -10.28
CA GLY A 242 -11.04 19.22 -9.46
C GLY A 242 -11.95 18.47 -8.51
N LYS A 243 -12.50 17.33 -8.92
CA LYS A 243 -13.07 16.33 -7.99
C LYS A 243 -11.99 15.61 -7.16
N GLU A 244 -10.71 15.95 -7.36
CA GLU A 244 -9.55 15.19 -6.85
C GLU A 244 -8.71 15.94 -5.81
N THR A 245 -9.05 17.19 -5.49
CA THR A 245 -8.38 17.96 -4.44
C THR A 245 -9.41 18.36 -3.41
N ASP A 246 -9.92 17.39 -2.66
CA ASP A 246 -10.75 17.70 -1.50
C ASP A 246 -9.84 17.82 -0.27
N PHE A 247 -10.12 18.83 0.55
CA PHE A 247 -9.48 18.96 1.85
C PHE A 247 -9.90 17.76 2.71
N ASP A 248 -8.91 16.98 3.17
CA ASP A 248 -9.12 15.90 4.12
C ASP A 248 -8.57 16.34 5.49
N MET A 249 -9.48 16.49 6.46
CA MET A 249 -9.14 16.92 7.81
C MET A 249 -8.12 15.99 8.48
N ALA A 250 -8.34 14.67 8.36
CA ALA A 250 -7.51 13.67 9.02
C ALA A 250 -6.08 13.67 8.45
N LYS A 251 -5.95 13.72 7.12
CA LYS A 251 -4.64 13.83 6.45
C LYS A 251 -3.96 15.16 6.77
N SER A 252 -4.72 16.25 6.83
CA SER A 252 -4.18 17.57 7.17
C SER A 252 -3.69 17.64 8.62
N LEU A 253 -4.39 16.99 9.54
CA LEU A 253 -4.01 16.91 10.95
C LEU A 253 -2.67 16.19 11.14
N ILE A 254 -2.48 15.05 10.47
CA ILE A 254 -1.19 14.33 10.44
C ILE A 254 -0.10 15.23 9.84
N GLY A 255 -0.43 15.96 8.77
CA GLY A 255 0.50 16.86 8.12
C GLY A 255 1.00 17.96 9.03
N ILE A 256 0.11 18.71 9.69
CA ILE A 256 0.47 19.82 10.57
C ILE A 256 1.27 19.35 11.78
N THR A 257 0.81 18.30 12.46
CA THR A 257 1.50 17.79 13.63
C THR A 257 2.87 17.21 13.26
N GLY A 258 2.98 16.52 12.13
CA GLY A 258 4.25 15.98 11.64
C GLY A 258 5.29 17.04 11.30
N GLN A 259 4.89 18.24 10.86
CA GLN A 259 5.83 19.35 10.60
C GLN A 259 6.63 19.75 11.85
N LEU A 260 6.09 19.53 13.06
CA LEU A 260 6.77 19.86 14.31
C LEU A 260 8.00 18.98 14.57
N GLN A 261 8.05 17.79 13.97
CA GLN A 261 9.19 16.88 14.09
C GLN A 261 10.10 16.90 12.88
N ARG A 262 9.52 17.05 11.69
CA ARG A 262 10.19 16.83 10.41
C ARG A 262 9.68 17.83 9.37
N SER A 263 10.31 18.98 9.29
CA SER A 263 9.86 20.06 8.40
C SER A 263 9.95 19.67 6.91
N GLY A 264 8.93 20.02 6.14
CA GLY A 264 8.87 19.89 4.68
C GLY A 264 8.72 18.46 4.16
N LYS A 265 8.38 17.50 5.02
CA LYS A 265 8.21 16.09 4.63
C LYS A 265 6.73 15.76 4.38
N PRO A 266 6.44 14.73 3.55
CA PRO A 266 5.07 14.25 3.36
C PRO A 266 4.61 13.39 4.54
N ASN A 267 3.30 13.17 4.65
CA ASN A 267 2.68 12.35 5.71
C ASN A 267 3.24 10.92 5.78
N SER A 268 3.57 10.30 4.66
CA SER A 268 4.19 8.96 4.66
C SER A 268 5.51 8.92 5.45
N ALA A 269 6.32 9.97 5.38
CA ALA A 269 7.53 10.07 6.19
C ALA A 269 7.20 10.24 7.68
N TYR A 270 6.14 10.97 8.03
CA TYR A 270 5.69 11.12 9.42
C TYR A 270 5.23 9.80 10.01
N ILE A 271 4.48 9.02 9.25
CA ILE A 271 4.02 7.70 9.68
C ILE A 271 5.21 6.77 9.95
N SER A 272 6.24 6.81 9.11
CA SER A 272 7.43 5.97 9.26
C SER A 272 8.32 6.40 10.43
N ASP A 273 8.63 7.70 10.48
CA ASP A 273 9.79 8.23 11.22
C ASP A 273 9.42 9.05 12.47
N SER A 274 8.14 9.37 12.68
CA SER A 274 7.73 10.13 13.87
C SER A 274 7.87 9.33 15.15
N ASP A 275 8.14 10.03 16.25
CA ASP A 275 8.08 9.45 17.60
C ASP A 275 6.64 9.37 18.14
N TYR A 276 5.67 10.00 17.48
CA TYR A 276 4.25 9.89 17.82
C TYR A 276 3.75 8.45 17.68
N LEU A 277 4.31 7.67 16.77
CA LEU A 277 4.00 6.24 16.61
C LEU A 277 5.14 5.38 17.18
N THR A 278 5.09 5.15 18.50
CA THR A 278 6.08 4.36 19.23
C THR A 278 5.87 2.85 19.08
N LEU A 279 6.90 2.07 19.43
CA LEU A 279 6.83 0.61 19.46
C LEU A 279 5.69 0.11 20.37
N ALA A 280 5.59 0.65 21.59
CA ALA A 280 4.57 0.26 22.57
C ALA A 280 3.16 0.45 22.01
N LYS A 281 2.87 1.62 21.41
CA LYS A 281 1.57 1.91 20.80
C LYS A 281 1.21 0.94 19.67
N VAL A 282 2.20 0.58 18.83
CA VAL A 282 1.98 -0.39 17.74
C VAL A 282 1.73 -1.79 18.29
N ILE A 283 2.49 -2.23 19.31
CA ILE A 283 2.32 -3.57 19.90
C ILE A 283 1.00 -3.67 20.68
N GLU A 284 0.58 -2.63 21.39
CA GLU A 284 -0.63 -2.64 22.22
C GLU A 284 -1.91 -2.46 21.40
N SER A 285 -1.82 -1.93 20.17
CA SER A 285 -2.97 -1.70 19.30
C SER A 285 -3.56 -2.99 18.75
N ALA A 286 -4.82 -3.30 19.10
CA ALA A 286 -5.55 -4.45 18.56
C ALA A 286 -5.58 -4.47 17.02
N LYS A 287 -5.83 -3.32 16.37
CA LYS A 287 -5.82 -3.21 14.90
C LYS A 287 -4.44 -3.52 14.29
N CYS A 288 -3.37 -3.06 14.93
CA CYS A 288 -2.01 -3.40 14.48
C CYS A 288 -1.71 -4.88 14.69
N GLN A 289 -2.21 -5.47 15.79
CA GLN A 289 -2.11 -6.90 16.06
C GLN A 289 -2.87 -7.74 15.03
N ASP A 290 -4.03 -7.28 14.57
CA ASP A 290 -4.79 -7.96 13.51
C ASP A 290 -4.01 -7.96 12.18
N ILE A 291 -3.41 -6.82 11.82
CA ILE A 291 -2.62 -6.68 10.59
C ILE A 291 -1.38 -7.59 10.64
N ILE A 292 -0.62 -7.59 11.73
CA ILE A 292 0.56 -8.46 11.83
C ILE A 292 0.16 -9.94 11.90
N SER A 293 -0.95 -10.27 12.58
CA SER A 293 -1.49 -11.63 12.60
C SER A 293 -1.85 -12.10 11.20
N PHE A 294 -2.42 -11.22 10.38
CA PHE A 294 -2.67 -11.50 8.97
C PHE A 294 -1.36 -11.80 8.21
N PHE A 295 -0.33 -10.97 8.34
CA PHE A 295 0.98 -11.25 7.72
C PHE A 295 1.61 -12.57 8.19
N ASN A 296 1.56 -12.86 9.50
CA ASN A 296 2.17 -14.05 10.09
C ASN A 296 1.58 -15.36 9.53
N ARG A 297 0.33 -15.34 9.07
CA ARG A 297 -0.29 -16.49 8.38
C ARG A 297 0.38 -16.86 7.06
N PHE A 298 1.18 -15.96 6.49
CA PHE A 298 1.96 -16.20 5.27
C PHE A 298 3.44 -16.48 5.54
N VAL A 299 3.92 -16.19 6.76
CA VAL A 299 5.31 -16.43 7.18
C VAL A 299 5.48 -17.86 7.70
N SER A 300 4.45 -18.39 8.35
CA SER A 300 4.52 -19.67 9.06
C SER A 300 4.02 -20.85 8.23
N ASN A 301 4.95 -21.60 7.65
CA ASN A 301 4.85 -23.06 7.52
C ASN A 301 5.95 -23.68 8.39
N ASN A 302 5.72 -23.67 9.70
CA ASN A 302 6.35 -24.58 10.68
C ASN A 302 5.59 -24.45 12.01
N GLN A 303 4.53 -25.25 12.16
CA GLN A 303 4.05 -25.93 13.38
C GLN A 303 2.56 -26.24 13.26
N LEU A 304 2.25 -27.34 12.58
CA LEU A 304 1.17 -28.24 12.96
C LEU A 304 1.76 -29.65 12.94
N VAL A 305 2.31 -30.05 14.09
CA VAL A 305 2.33 -31.45 14.54
C VAL A 305 1.40 -31.49 15.75
#